data_AF-A0A962FIP7-F1
#
_entry.id   AF-A0A962FIP7-F1
#
_cell.length_a   1.000
_cell.length_b   1.000
_cell.length_c   1.000
_cell.angle_alpha   90.00
_cell.angle_beta   90.00
_cell.angle_gamma   90.00
#
_symmetry.space_group_name_H-M   'P 1'
#
loop_
_entity.id
_entity.type
_entity.pdbx_description
1 polymer ?
#
loop_
_entity_poly.entity_id
_entity_poly.type
_entity_poly.pdbx_seq_one_letter_code
_entity_poly.pdbx_strand_id
1 'polypeptide(L)'
;LAWLALAGGAVAGTLFGVYLYISSRWLDIGHVDAFSAMRRDSHRHFLRLRIKGDEVTVYPIGLARTPRRNEWRGNPAPSPAEPSTFVADPPLEAQLIETPFVARATVPP
;
A
#
# COMPACT_ATOMS: atom_id res chain seq x y z
N LEU A 1 4.18 -43.44 2.65
CA LEU A 1 4.68 -42.04 2.53
C LEU A 1 3.58 -41.07 2.03
N ALA A 2 2.99 -41.27 0.85
CA ALA A 2 1.99 -40.34 0.30
C ALA A 2 0.78 -40.07 1.24
N TRP A 3 0.19 -41.12 1.83
CA TRP A 3 -0.94 -40.95 2.75
C TRP A 3 -0.60 -40.21 4.05
N LEU A 4 0.62 -40.40 4.57
CA LEU A 4 1.09 -39.67 5.76
C LEU A 4 1.30 -38.19 5.43
N ALA A 5 1.79 -37.88 4.23
CA ALA A 5 1.92 -36.50 3.77
C ALA A 5 0.55 -35.82 3.59
N LEU A 6 -0.43 -36.54 3.04
CA LEU A 6 -1.80 -36.02 2.88
C LEU A 6 -2.49 -35.79 4.23
N ALA A 7 -2.45 -36.79 5.12
CA ALA A 7 -3.04 -36.67 6.45
C ALA A 7 -2.34 -35.59 7.29
N GLY A 8 -1.01 -35.57 7.28
CA GLY A 8 -0.22 -34.56 7.98
C GLY A 8 -0.45 -33.15 7.42
N GLY A 9 -0.50 -33.01 6.11
CA GLY A 9 -0.80 -31.73 5.44
C GLY A 9 -2.21 -31.24 5.75
N ALA A 10 -3.21 -32.12 5.74
CA ALA A 10 -4.58 -31.77 6.08
C ALA A 10 -4.70 -31.32 7.55
N VAL A 11 -4.09 -32.06 8.49
CA VAL A 11 -4.11 -31.72 9.91
C VAL A 11 -3.36 -30.42 10.18
N ALA A 12 -2.12 -30.29 9.70
CA ALA A 12 -1.29 -29.11 9.91
C ALA A 12 -1.91 -27.86 9.26
N GLY A 13 -2.40 -27.99 8.02
CA GLY A 13 -3.08 -26.90 7.30
C GLY A 13 -4.36 -26.45 8.01
N THR A 14 -5.15 -27.40 8.53
CA THR A 14 -6.36 -27.07 9.30
C THR A 14 -6.04 -26.39 10.61
N LEU A 15 -5.07 -26.91 11.38
CA LEU A 15 -4.63 -26.30 12.63
C LEU A 15 -4.09 -24.88 12.40
N PHE A 16 -3.29 -24.68 11.35
CA PHE A 16 -2.78 -23.36 10.99
C PHE A 16 -3.91 -22.41 10.57
N GLY A 17 -4.88 -22.88 9.77
CA GLY A 17 -6.06 -22.10 9.39
C GLY A 17 -6.91 -21.68 10.59
N VAL A 18 -7.16 -22.59 11.54
CA VAL A 18 -7.87 -22.30 12.79
C VAL A 18 -7.09 -21.29 13.65
N TYR A 19 -5.78 -21.46 13.75
CA TYR A 19 -4.90 -20.50 14.45
C TYR A 19 -5.03 -19.09 13.86
N LEU A 20 -4.92 -18.96 12.53
CA LEU A 20 -5.08 -17.67 11.85
C LEU A 20 -6.47 -17.08 12.08
N TYR A 21 -7.53 -17.89 11.96
CA TYR A 21 -8.89 -17.45 12.19
C TYR A 21 -9.08 -16.92 13.61
N ILE A 22 -8.61 -17.67 14.63
CA ILE A 22 -8.78 -17.27 16.02
C ILE A 22 -7.99 -16.00 16.32
N SER A 23 -6.74 -15.95 15.89
CA SER A 23 -5.84 -14.83 16.12
C SER A 23 -6.38 -13.53 15.50
N SER A 24 -6.86 -13.59 14.26
CA SER A 24 -7.43 -12.42 13.59
C SER A 24 -8.80 -12.04 14.15
N ARG A 25 -9.68 -13.01 14.45
CA ARG A 25 -11.08 -12.72 14.83
C ARG A 25 -11.23 -12.23 16.28
N TRP A 26 -10.41 -12.72 17.20
CA TRP A 26 -10.57 -12.44 18.63
C TRP A 26 -9.37 -11.78 19.31
N LEU A 27 -8.15 -11.93 18.77
CA LEU A 27 -6.94 -11.41 19.42
C LEU A 27 -6.40 -10.13 18.77
N ASP A 28 -6.98 -9.70 17.65
CA ASP A 28 -6.56 -8.53 16.87
C ASP A 28 -5.11 -8.60 16.33
N ILE A 29 -4.53 -9.80 16.23
CA ILE A 29 -3.13 -10.01 15.87
C ILE A 29 -2.95 -10.11 14.35
N GLY A 30 -1.89 -9.50 13.81
CA GLY A 30 -1.44 -9.75 12.43
C GLY A 30 -2.21 -8.98 11.34
N HIS A 31 -3.02 -8.00 11.71
CA HIS A 31 -3.74 -7.14 10.76
C HIS A 31 -2.79 -6.44 9.79
N VAL A 32 -1.68 -5.87 10.27
CA VAL A 32 -0.72 -5.16 9.44
C VAL A 32 -0.11 -6.08 8.37
N ASP A 33 0.28 -7.30 8.75
CA ASP A 33 0.86 -8.28 7.83
C ASP A 33 -0.19 -8.81 6.84
N ALA A 34 -1.41 -9.05 7.31
CA ALA A 34 -2.53 -9.48 6.46
C ALA A 34 -2.94 -8.40 5.44
N PHE A 35 -3.04 -7.13 5.86
CA PHE A 35 -3.40 -6.02 4.98
C PHE A 35 -2.28 -5.65 4.01
N SER A 36 -1.02 -5.71 4.43
CA SER A 36 0.13 -5.46 3.55
C SER A 36 0.35 -6.57 2.52
N ALA A 37 0.00 -7.82 2.84
CA ALA A 37 0.08 -8.96 1.92
C ALA A 37 -1.09 -9.02 0.92
N MET A 38 -2.19 -8.32 1.16
CA MET A 38 -3.32 -8.30 0.22
C MET A 38 -2.97 -7.49 -1.03
N ARG A 39 -2.97 -8.16 -2.19
CA ARG A 39 -2.88 -7.52 -3.51
C ARG A 39 -4.19 -6.80 -3.85
N ARG A 40 -4.54 -5.76 -3.09
CA ARG A 40 -5.69 -4.92 -3.36
C ARG A 40 -5.25 -3.76 -4.25
N ASP A 41 -5.80 -3.69 -5.46
CA ASP A 41 -5.50 -2.63 -6.45
C ASP A 41 -6.25 -1.31 -6.18
N SER A 42 -6.77 -1.14 -4.97
CA SER A 42 -7.51 0.05 -4.52
C SER A 42 -6.94 0.52 -3.19
N HIS A 43 -7.10 1.81 -2.88
CA HIS A 43 -6.65 2.44 -1.63
C HIS A 43 -5.13 2.37 -1.44
N ARG A 44 -4.38 2.91 -2.40
CA ARG A 44 -2.92 3.09 -2.26
C ARG A 44 -2.63 4.44 -1.62
N HIS A 45 -1.70 4.45 -0.67
CA HIS A 45 -1.29 5.65 0.04
C HIS A 45 0.21 5.84 -0.13
N PHE A 46 0.63 7.08 -0.35
CA PHE A 46 2.03 7.45 -0.46
C PHE A 46 2.26 8.86 0.09
N LEU A 47 3.51 9.12 0.46
CA LEU A 47 3.91 10.44 0.96
C LEU A 47 4.62 11.19 -0.16
N ARG A 48 4.14 12.38 -0.48
CA ARG A 48 4.91 13.35 -1.26
C ARG A 48 5.64 14.25 -0.27
N LEU A 49 6.96 14.28 -0.37
CA LEU A 49 7.80 15.08 0.51
C LEU A 49 8.31 16.31 -0.23
N ARG A 50 8.21 17.47 0.43
CA ARG A 50 8.89 18.69 0.01
C ARG A 50 9.94 19.03 1.04
N ILE A 51 11.21 18.90 0.67
CA ILE A 51 12.35 19.15 1.55
C ILE A 51 12.86 20.56 1.27
N LYS A 52 13.05 21.36 2.33
CA LYS A 52 13.62 22.71 2.25
C LYS A 52 14.49 22.96 3.50
N GLY A 53 15.81 22.86 3.34
CA GLY A 53 16.73 22.93 4.48
C GLY A 53 16.42 21.81 5.47
N ASP A 54 16.25 22.16 6.75
CA ASP A 54 15.97 21.22 7.84
C ASP A 54 14.47 20.93 8.04
N GLU A 55 13.62 21.45 7.15
CA GLU A 55 12.17 21.23 7.17
C GLU A 55 11.72 20.30 6.03
N VAL A 56 10.84 19.37 6.37
CA VAL A 56 10.15 18.49 5.42
C VAL A 56 8.64 18.72 5.56
N THR A 57 8.01 19.26 4.52
CA THR A 57 6.54 19.25 4.43
C THR A 57 6.10 17.90 3.88
N VAL A 58 5.31 17.18 4.66
CA VAL A 58 4.74 15.87 4.31
C VAL A 58 3.33 16.09 3.76
N TYR A 59 3.07 15.59 2.56
CA TYR A 59 1.74 15.54 1.94
C TYR A 59 1.29 14.09 1.85
N PRO A 60 0.42 13.63 2.76
CA PRO A 60 -0.14 12.28 2.73
C PRO A 60 -1.21 12.18 1.63
N ILE A 61 -0.92 11.43 0.57
CA ILE A 61 -1.77 11.32 -0.62
C ILE A 61 -2.34 9.92 -0.70
N GLY A 62 -3.65 9.84 -0.93
CA GLY A 62 -4.39 8.62 -1.16
C GLY A 62 -4.98 8.53 -2.56
N LEU A 63 -5.01 7.31 -3.09
CA LEU A 63 -5.68 6.92 -4.33
C LEU A 63 -6.74 5.88 -4.00
N ALA A 64 -8.02 6.24 -4.12
CA ALA A 64 -9.13 5.30 -3.92
C ALA A 64 -9.04 4.11 -4.89
N ARG A 65 -8.54 4.36 -6.11
CA ARG A 65 -8.37 3.37 -7.17
C ARG A 65 -7.01 3.54 -7.85
N THR A 66 -6.33 2.44 -8.12
CA THR A 66 -5.13 2.43 -8.98
C THR A 66 -5.50 2.05 -10.42
N PRO A 67 -4.90 2.67 -11.45
CA PRO A 67 -5.14 2.32 -12.84
C PRO A 67 -4.70 0.87 -13.13
N ARG A 68 -5.50 0.16 -13.91
CA ARG A 68 -5.17 -1.18 -14.41
C ARG A 68 -4.10 -1.08 -15.49
N ARG A 69 -3.48 -2.21 -15.83
CA ARG A 69 -2.42 -2.27 -16.85
C ARG A 69 -2.83 -1.67 -18.20
N ASN A 70 -4.08 -1.86 -18.63
CA ASN A 70 -4.62 -1.35 -19.88
C ASN A 70 -5.13 0.10 -19.80
N GLU A 71 -5.02 0.75 -18.64
CA GLU A 71 -5.47 2.13 -18.39
C GLU A 71 -4.27 3.09 -18.31
N TRP A 72 -3.09 2.62 -18.70
CA TRP A 72 -1.91 3.45 -18.88
C TRP A 72 -1.74 3.76 -20.35
N ARG A 73 -1.51 5.03 -20.66
CA ARG A 73 -1.16 5.49 -22.00
C ARG A 73 0.04 6.42 -21.95
N GLY A 74 0.72 6.58 -23.09
CA GLY A 74 1.75 7.60 -23.23
C GLY A 74 1.18 8.99 -22.97
N ASN A 75 1.93 9.83 -22.28
CA ASN A 75 1.55 11.22 -22.08
C ASN A 75 1.60 11.96 -23.45
N PRO A 76 0.46 12.49 -23.96
CA PRO A 76 0.43 13.14 -25.26
C PRO A 76 1.16 14.49 -25.28
N ALA A 77 1.36 15.14 -24.12
CA ALA A 77 1.99 16.46 -24.03
C ALA A 77 2.85 16.59 -22.76
N PRO A 78 4.01 15.90 -22.68
CA PRO A 78 4.93 16.04 -21.55
C PRO A 78 5.40 17.50 -21.42
N SER A 79 5.41 18.02 -20.21
CA SER A 79 5.87 19.38 -19.92
C SER A 79 6.68 19.41 -18.61
N PRO A 80 7.41 20.49 -18.30
CA PRO A 80 8.06 20.61 -17.00
C PRO A 80 7.08 20.53 -15.81
N ALA A 81 5.82 20.93 -16.01
CA ALA A 81 4.76 20.84 -15.00
C ALA A 81 4.17 19.42 -14.90
N GLU A 82 4.14 18.69 -16.02
CA GLU A 82 3.66 17.31 -16.13
C GLU A 82 4.72 16.42 -16.81
N PRO A 83 5.83 16.11 -16.09
CA PRO A 83 6.99 15.46 -16.70
C PRO A 83 6.80 13.96 -16.92
N SER A 84 5.70 13.39 -16.44
CA SER A 84 5.43 11.95 -16.51
C SER A 84 5.36 11.46 -17.95
N THR A 85 6.10 10.41 -18.27
CA THR A 85 6.05 9.76 -19.59
C THR A 85 4.73 9.04 -19.84
N PHE A 86 4.08 8.56 -18.77
CA PHE A 86 2.81 7.85 -18.82
C PHE A 86 1.78 8.55 -17.95
N VAL A 87 0.53 8.51 -18.39
CA VAL A 87 -0.63 9.01 -17.65
C VAL A 87 -1.70 7.94 -17.61
N ALA A 88 -2.52 8.00 -16.56
CA ALA A 88 -3.69 7.14 -16.46
C ALA A 88 -4.83 7.67 -17.34
N ASP A 89 -5.63 6.75 -17.88
CA ASP A 89 -6.87 7.02 -18.59
C ASP A 89 -7.94 6.03 -18.10
N PRO A 90 -8.89 6.45 -17.23
CA PRO A 90 -9.17 7.83 -16.84
C PRO A 90 -8.11 8.45 -15.90
N PRO A 91 -8.06 9.79 -15.77
CA PRO A 91 -7.11 10.47 -14.87
C PRO A 91 -7.16 9.98 -13.42
N LEU A 92 -6.02 10.03 -12.74
CA LEU A 92 -5.92 9.70 -11.33
C LEU A 92 -6.64 10.74 -10.46
N GLU A 93 -7.49 10.27 -9.55
CA GLU A 93 -8.12 11.09 -8.52
C GLU A 93 -7.34 10.96 -7.20
N ALA A 94 -6.36 11.85 -7.02
CA ALA A 94 -5.58 11.94 -5.80
C ALA A 94 -6.26 12.83 -4.78
N GLN A 95 -6.32 12.38 -3.53
CA GLN A 95 -6.85 13.15 -2.40
C GLN A 95 -5.86 13.20 -1.24
N LEU A 96 -5.90 14.27 -0.46
CA LEU A 96 -5.20 14.31 0.81
C LEU A 96 -5.94 13.43 1.82
N ILE A 97 -5.21 12.55 2.49
CA ILE A 97 -5.77 11.66 3.52
C ILE A 97 -5.95 12.44 4.83
N GLU A 98 -5.06 13.39 5.08
CA GLU A 98 -5.03 14.27 6.23
C GLU A 98 -4.41 15.62 5.87
N THR A 99 -4.44 16.58 6.81
CA THR A 99 -3.80 17.88 6.64
C THR A 99 -2.28 17.72 6.51
N PRO A 100 -1.63 18.34 5.50
CA PRO A 100 -0.18 18.32 5.38
C PRO A 100 0.49 18.88 6.65
N PHE A 101 1.55 18.24 7.10
CA PHE A 101 2.28 18.62 8.31
C PHE A 101 3.77 18.81 8.03
N VAL A 102 4.43 19.55 8.92
CA VAL A 102 5.87 19.83 8.83
C VAL A 102 6.61 18.97 9.85
N ALA A 103 7.58 18.20 9.37
CA ALA A 103 8.57 17.52 10.19
C ALA A 103 9.89 18.30 10.12
N ARG A 104 10.60 18.41 11.25
CA ARG A 104 11.93 19.04 11.32
C ARG A 104 12.96 18.01 11.73
N ALA A 105 14.16 18.09 11.18
CA ALA A 105 15.26 17.26 11.65
C ALA A 105 15.65 17.68 13.07
N THR A 106 15.37 16.83 14.06
CA THR A 106 16.01 16.92 15.38
C THR A 106 17.27 16.08 15.34
N VAL A 107 18.43 16.73 15.29
CA VAL A 107 19.70 16.05 15.56
C VAL A 107 19.72 15.77 17.07
N PRO A 108 19.69 14.49 17.52
CA PRO A 108 19.88 14.19 18.93
C PRO A 108 21.26 14.70 19.39
N PRO A 109 21.40 15.16 20.64
CA PRO A 109 22.68 15.65 21.16
C PRO A 109 23.78 14.58 21.15
#